data_AF-A0A3L7N8Z0-F1
#
_entry.id   AF-A0A3L7N8Z0-F1
#
_cell.length_a   1.000
_cell.length_b   1.000
_cell.length_c   1.000
_cell.angle_alpha   90.00
_cell.angle_beta   90.00
_cell.angle_gamma   90.00
#
_symmetry.space_group_name_H-M   'P 1'
#
loop_
_entity.id
_entity.type
_entity.pdbx_description
1 polymer ?
#
loop_
_entity_poly.entity_id
_entity_poly.type
_entity_poly.pdbx_seq_one_letter_code
_entity_poly.pdbx_strand_id
1 'polypeptide(L)'
;MTIIIGTDEAGYGPNLGPLVVAASGWRIDAPQSHASERLVLAIDHALSEIVSQGFKGPLWADSKTIFRGTHGLVSLERGVLSAVALCVGNVPGAWSSLANLLAGGITPTAHDRTATEWTALEQLVLPLEVKASSCDRIASCLRDILQQQGVTLECLRATAVYPASFNAMLDCGLNKSDILSSTTLSLAATICQEIRSSTPSDALEPILLWCDRHGGRKSYASLLSHHFDAAIVSILVETASCSTYSIGSQAIRIEFSVGGESRIPVALASMTAKYVRELSMSVFNAAWAARVPGLKPTAGYPTDAIRWRRDAKEAISAAEMPIDSLWRRV
;
A
#
# COMPACT_ATOMS: atom_id res chain seq x y z
N MET A 1 12.34 4.39 22.26
CA MET A 1 11.87 3.79 21.00
C MET A 1 10.81 4.68 20.38
N THR A 2 10.64 4.62 19.06
CA THR A 2 9.65 5.38 18.30
C THR A 2 9.20 4.53 17.11
N ILE A 3 7.91 4.60 16.81
CA ILE A 3 7.32 3.93 15.65
C ILE A 3 7.14 4.94 14.53
N ILE A 4 7.51 4.56 13.31
CA ILE A 4 7.29 5.35 12.10
C ILE A 4 6.43 4.53 11.15
N ILE A 5 5.28 5.06 10.77
CA ILE A 5 4.35 4.44 9.81
C ILE A 5 4.29 5.32 8.58
N GLY A 6 4.61 4.77 7.41
CA GLY A 6 4.35 5.42 6.12
C GLY A 6 3.12 4.81 5.45
N THR A 7 2.26 5.64 4.86
CA THR A 7 1.07 5.18 4.11
C THR A 7 0.99 5.86 2.75
N ASP A 8 0.56 5.12 1.74
CA ASP A 8 0.29 5.64 0.38
C ASP A 8 -0.72 4.72 -0.35
N GLU A 9 -1.20 5.16 -1.51
CA GLU A 9 -2.15 4.43 -2.33
C GLU A 9 -1.68 4.15 -3.77
N ALA A 10 -2.35 3.18 -4.39
CA ALA A 10 -2.30 2.96 -5.83
C ALA A 10 -3.71 2.76 -6.39
N GLY A 11 -3.96 3.31 -7.56
CA GLY A 11 -5.25 3.15 -8.22
C GLY A 11 -6.33 4.09 -7.70
N TYR A 12 -6.00 5.33 -7.32
CA TYR A 12 -7.02 6.32 -6.97
C TYR A 12 -7.88 6.78 -8.18
N GLY A 13 -7.24 7.11 -9.31
CA GLY A 13 -7.90 7.62 -10.52
C GLY A 13 -8.59 6.60 -11.46
N PRO A 14 -8.11 5.35 -11.63
CA PRO A 14 -8.67 4.36 -12.55
C PRO A 14 -10.17 4.08 -12.40
N ASN A 15 -10.85 3.68 -13.48
CA ASN A 15 -12.20 3.10 -13.40
C ASN A 15 -12.17 1.60 -13.14
N LEU A 16 -11.20 0.89 -13.72
CA LEU A 16 -11.06 -0.57 -13.55
C LEU A 16 -9.99 -0.90 -12.50
N GLY A 17 -10.24 -2.00 -11.79
CA GLY A 17 -9.38 -2.51 -10.73
C GLY A 17 -9.56 -1.79 -9.38
N PRO A 18 -8.91 -2.30 -8.34
CA PRO A 18 -9.07 -1.78 -7.00
C PRO A 18 -8.33 -0.44 -6.78
N LEU A 19 -8.85 0.35 -5.84
CA LEU A 19 -8.01 1.24 -5.03
C LEU A 19 -7.29 0.36 -4.00
N VAL A 20 -5.97 0.47 -3.91
CA VAL A 20 -5.20 -0.21 -2.87
C VAL A 20 -4.52 0.84 -2.03
N VAL A 21 -4.70 0.77 -0.72
CA VAL A 21 -3.95 1.57 0.25
C VAL A 21 -3.03 0.63 1.02
N ALA A 22 -1.79 1.03 1.24
CA ALA A 22 -0.84 0.25 2.00
C ALA A 22 -0.12 1.08 3.05
N ALA A 23 0.52 0.38 3.97
CA ALA A 23 1.31 0.95 5.04
C ALA A 23 2.57 0.13 5.31
N SER A 24 3.66 0.81 5.68
CA SER A 24 4.84 0.17 6.27
C SER A 24 5.12 0.75 7.65
N GLY A 25 5.27 -0.11 8.65
CA GLY A 25 5.51 0.26 10.04
C GLY A 25 6.92 -0.13 10.47
N TRP A 26 7.64 0.81 11.07
CA TRP A 26 9.05 0.70 11.41
C TRP A 26 9.27 1.01 12.88
N ARG A 27 10.01 0.16 13.58
CA ARG A 27 10.44 0.37 14.96
C ARG A 27 11.86 0.89 14.98
N ILE A 28 12.06 2.02 15.66
CA ILE A 28 13.34 2.69 15.78
C ILE A 28 13.74 2.75 17.25
N ASP A 29 14.93 2.25 17.57
CA ASP A 29 15.54 2.38 18.88
C ASP A 29 16.20 3.76 19.05
N ALA A 30 15.35 4.78 18.99
CA ALA A 30 15.69 6.17 19.22
C ALA A 30 14.48 6.89 19.85
N PRO A 31 14.71 8.02 20.55
CA PRO A 31 13.62 8.92 20.91
C PRO A 31 13.06 9.62 19.65
N GLN A 32 11.82 10.11 19.74
CA GLN A 32 11.10 10.71 18.62
C GLN A 32 11.88 11.83 17.90
N SER A 33 12.70 12.59 18.63
CA SER A 33 13.52 13.68 18.09
C SER A 33 14.61 13.23 17.13
N HIS A 34 15.07 11.98 17.21
CA HIS A 34 16.16 11.45 16.37
C HIS A 34 15.72 10.26 15.50
N ALA A 35 14.47 9.79 15.67
CA ALA A 35 13.98 8.58 15.00
C ALA A 35 14.02 8.68 13.47
N SER A 36 13.61 9.82 12.91
CA SER A 36 13.62 10.03 11.45
C SER A 36 15.03 10.02 10.87
N GLU A 37 15.98 10.71 11.52
CA GLU A 37 17.38 10.76 11.09
C GLU A 37 18.02 9.37 11.18
N ARG A 38 17.78 8.66 12.29
CA ARG A 38 18.26 7.28 12.48
C ARG A 38 17.74 6.35 11.39
N LEU A 39 16.45 6.45 11.06
CA LEU A 39 15.83 5.64 10.01
C LEU A 39 16.48 5.90 8.64
N VAL A 40 16.65 7.18 8.26
CA VAL A 40 17.26 7.55 6.98
C VAL A 40 18.68 7.03 6.89
N LEU A 41 19.53 7.29 7.89
CA LEU A 41 20.92 6.83 7.89
C LEU A 41 21.04 5.31 7.84
N ALA A 42 20.18 4.59 8.59
CA ALA A 42 20.18 3.13 8.60
C ALA A 42 19.78 2.55 7.24
N ILE A 43 18.73 3.09 6.61
CA ILE A 43 18.29 2.65 5.29
C ILE A 43 19.32 3.00 4.22
N ASP A 44 19.86 4.21 4.20
CA ASP A 44 20.86 4.62 3.23
C ASP A 44 22.11 3.73 3.30
N HIS A 45 22.58 3.42 4.51
CA HIS A 45 23.67 2.47 4.71
C HIS A 45 23.31 1.08 4.18
N ALA A 46 22.14 0.54 4.56
CA ALA A 46 21.70 -0.78 4.11
C ALA A 46 21.54 -0.87 2.58
N LEU A 47 21.01 0.19 1.95
CA LEU A 47 20.87 0.27 0.50
C LEU A 47 22.21 0.41 -0.22
N SER A 48 23.18 1.13 0.36
CA SER A 48 24.54 1.22 -0.16
C SER A 48 25.22 -0.15 -0.15
N GLU A 49 25.06 -0.92 0.92
CA GLU A 49 25.67 -2.25 1.05
C GLU A 49 25.11 -3.28 0.08
N ILE A 50 23.79 -3.29 -0.19
CA ILE A 50 23.27 -4.20 -1.21
C ILE A 50 23.80 -3.84 -2.61
N VAL A 51 24.01 -2.54 -2.89
CA VAL A 51 24.59 -2.07 -4.15
C VAL A 51 26.06 -2.48 -4.26
N SER A 52 26.83 -2.39 -3.17
CA SER A 52 28.22 -2.86 -3.12
C SER A 52 28.34 -4.37 -3.39
N GLN A 53 27.32 -5.14 -3.01
CA GLN A 53 27.18 -6.58 -3.30
C GLN A 53 26.64 -6.90 -4.71
N GLY A 54 26.54 -5.88 -5.58
CA GLY A 54 26.20 -6.06 -7.00
C GLY A 54 24.72 -5.91 -7.33
N PHE A 55 23.88 -5.45 -6.40
CA PHE A 55 22.52 -5.04 -6.71
C PHE A 55 22.52 -3.82 -7.65
N LYS A 56 21.63 -3.82 -8.65
CA LYS A 56 21.53 -2.73 -9.64
C LYS A 56 20.19 -2.01 -9.52
N GLY A 57 20.24 -0.69 -9.45
CA GLY A 57 19.07 0.19 -9.37
C GLY A 57 18.60 0.43 -7.93
N PRO A 58 17.55 1.25 -7.74
CA PRO A 58 16.97 1.48 -6.42
C PRO A 58 16.12 0.28 -6.00
N LEU A 59 16.24 -0.14 -4.73
CA LEU A 59 15.37 -1.18 -4.16
C LEU A 59 14.01 -0.60 -3.78
N TRP A 60 14.00 0.55 -3.10
CA TRP A 60 12.81 1.29 -2.70
C TRP A 60 12.93 2.76 -3.13
N ALA A 61 11.91 3.25 -3.82
CA ALA A 61 11.81 4.62 -4.35
C ALA A 61 10.37 4.88 -4.81
N ASP A 62 10.09 6.05 -5.39
CA ASP A 62 8.79 6.37 -6.01
C ASP A 62 8.36 5.23 -6.95
N SER A 63 7.18 4.66 -6.69
CA SER A 63 6.64 3.53 -7.44
C SER A 63 6.47 3.84 -8.93
N LYS A 64 6.24 5.10 -9.31
CA LYS A 64 6.16 5.57 -10.71
C LYS A 64 7.54 5.62 -11.39
N THR A 65 8.62 5.69 -10.62
CA THR A 65 9.99 5.61 -11.12
C THR A 65 10.44 4.16 -11.27
N ILE A 66 10.08 3.30 -10.30
CA ILE A 66 10.40 1.87 -10.32
C ILE A 66 9.59 1.12 -11.39
N PHE A 67 8.29 1.41 -11.49
CA PHE A 67 7.40 0.76 -12.44
C PHE A 67 7.45 1.45 -13.81
N ARG A 68 8.56 1.26 -14.54
CA ARG A 68 8.75 1.79 -15.90
C ARG A 68 9.17 0.71 -16.88
N GLY A 69 8.57 0.77 -18.08
CA GLY A 69 8.93 -0.09 -19.20
C GLY A 69 8.68 -1.58 -18.94
N THR A 70 9.40 -2.43 -19.67
CA THR A 70 9.26 -3.90 -19.67
C THR A 70 9.72 -4.57 -18.38
N HIS A 71 10.51 -3.89 -17.55
CA HIS A 71 11.05 -4.42 -16.29
C HIS A 71 10.35 -3.86 -15.05
N GLY A 72 9.25 -3.13 -15.21
CA GLY A 72 8.55 -2.47 -14.11
C GLY A 72 8.08 -3.45 -13.02
N LEU A 73 7.46 -4.57 -13.42
CA LEU A 73 6.97 -5.59 -12.46
C LEU A 73 8.14 -6.31 -11.77
N VAL A 74 9.21 -6.64 -12.49
CA VAL A 74 10.43 -7.26 -11.93
C VAL A 74 11.00 -6.43 -10.77
N SER A 75 11.17 -5.12 -10.97
CA SER A 75 11.74 -4.23 -9.96
C SER A 75 10.78 -4.02 -8.78
N LEU A 76 9.49 -3.85 -9.08
CA LEU A 76 8.44 -3.66 -8.07
C LEU A 76 8.30 -4.89 -7.17
N GLU A 77 8.16 -6.08 -7.78
CA GLU A 77 8.04 -7.34 -7.08
C GLU A 77 9.27 -7.62 -6.21
N ARG A 78 10.48 -7.38 -6.73
CA ARG A 78 11.70 -7.54 -5.95
C ARG A 78 11.73 -6.65 -4.71
N GLY A 79 11.39 -5.37 -4.86
CA GLY A 79 11.39 -4.42 -3.76
C GLY A 79 10.39 -4.79 -2.67
N VAL A 80 9.16 -5.13 -3.06
CA VAL A 80 8.09 -5.50 -2.12
C VAL A 80 8.39 -6.85 -1.46
N LEU A 81 8.74 -7.89 -2.21
CA LEU A 81 8.98 -9.22 -1.63
C LEU A 81 10.26 -9.30 -0.79
N SER A 82 11.28 -8.46 -1.07
CA SER A 82 12.43 -8.32 -0.17
C SER A 82 12.02 -7.65 1.15
N ALA A 83 11.09 -6.69 1.13
CA ALA A 83 10.55 -6.09 2.33
C ALA A 83 9.65 -7.06 3.13
N VAL A 84 8.85 -7.87 2.45
CA VAL A 84 8.06 -8.93 3.09
C VAL A 84 8.99 -9.93 3.78
N ALA A 85 10.01 -10.43 3.07
CA ALA A 85 11.00 -11.34 3.67
C ALA A 85 11.80 -10.68 4.82
N LEU A 86 12.07 -9.38 4.74
CA LEU A 86 12.68 -8.61 5.84
C LEU A 86 11.79 -8.63 7.09
N CYS A 87 10.48 -8.42 6.91
CA CYS A 87 9.48 -8.35 7.97
C CYS A 87 9.17 -9.71 8.60
N VAL A 88 8.99 -10.78 7.81
CA VAL A 88 8.49 -12.08 8.32
C VAL A 88 9.44 -13.27 8.11
N GLY A 89 10.62 -13.04 7.53
CA GLY A 89 11.69 -14.04 7.45
C GLY A 89 11.79 -14.79 6.12
N ASN A 90 10.73 -14.80 5.30
CA ASN A 90 10.73 -15.48 4.01
C ASN A 90 9.82 -14.81 2.98
N VAL A 91 10.09 -15.06 1.71
CA VAL A 91 9.16 -14.72 0.61
C VAL A 91 7.96 -15.67 0.60
N PRO A 92 6.71 -15.18 0.48
CA PRO A 92 5.53 -16.03 0.32
C PRO A 92 5.50 -16.70 -1.06
N GLY A 93 5.20 -18.00 -1.10
CA GLY A 93 5.10 -18.79 -2.33
C GLY A 93 3.74 -18.70 -3.05
N ALA A 94 2.76 -18.05 -2.43
CA ALA A 94 1.39 -17.95 -2.93
C ALA A 94 0.75 -16.62 -2.51
N TRP A 95 -0.25 -16.18 -3.29
CA TRP A 95 -1.04 -14.99 -2.97
C TRP A 95 -1.70 -15.07 -1.60
N SER A 96 -2.30 -16.21 -1.23
CA SER A 96 -3.00 -16.36 0.05
C SER A 96 -2.07 -16.11 1.26
N SER A 97 -0.81 -16.56 1.17
CA SER A 97 0.21 -16.25 2.18
C SER A 97 0.53 -14.77 2.22
N LEU A 98 0.74 -14.12 1.07
CA LEU A 98 0.98 -12.68 1.00
C LEU A 98 -0.21 -11.87 1.54
N ALA A 99 -1.44 -12.25 1.20
CA ALA A 99 -2.65 -11.58 1.62
C ALA A 99 -2.88 -11.66 3.13
N ASN A 100 -2.62 -12.82 3.72
CA ASN A 100 -2.66 -12.99 5.17
C ASN A 100 -1.60 -12.14 5.88
N LEU A 101 -0.40 -12.01 5.30
CA LEU A 101 0.69 -11.19 5.86
C LEU A 101 0.36 -9.69 5.84
N LEU A 102 -0.26 -9.20 4.77
CA LEU A 102 -0.66 -7.80 4.63
C LEU A 102 -1.92 -7.44 5.44
N ALA A 103 -2.69 -8.41 5.92
CA ALA A 103 -3.68 -8.34 7.00
C ALA A 103 -4.70 -7.15 7.06
N GLY A 104 -4.92 -6.37 5.99
CA GLY A 104 -5.85 -5.23 5.98
C GLY A 104 -7.06 -5.39 5.06
N GLY A 105 -7.34 -6.61 4.59
CA GLY A 105 -8.44 -6.88 3.66
C GLY A 105 -8.09 -6.55 2.20
N ILE A 106 -7.08 -7.23 1.64
CA ILE A 106 -6.77 -7.15 0.21
C ILE A 106 -7.50 -8.19 -0.66
N THR A 107 -8.03 -9.22 -0.01
CA THR A 107 -8.81 -10.26 -0.69
C THR A 107 -10.21 -9.72 -0.99
N PRO A 108 -10.74 -9.90 -2.21
CA PRO A 108 -12.11 -9.51 -2.55
C PRO A 108 -13.12 -10.09 -1.55
N THR A 109 -13.99 -9.24 -1.00
CA THR A 109 -15.04 -9.65 -0.06
C THR A 109 -16.12 -10.48 -0.76
N ALA A 110 -17.03 -11.12 -0.01
CA ALA A 110 -18.18 -11.81 -0.60
C ALA A 110 -19.03 -10.90 -1.51
N HIS A 111 -19.06 -9.60 -1.22
CA HIS A 111 -19.72 -8.59 -2.05
C HIS A 111 -18.98 -8.35 -3.38
N ASP A 112 -17.64 -8.34 -3.35
CA ASP A 112 -16.79 -8.20 -4.53
C ASP A 112 -16.67 -9.50 -5.36
N ARG A 113 -16.92 -10.66 -4.74
CA ARG A 113 -16.90 -11.99 -5.39
C ARG A 113 -18.03 -12.23 -6.40
N THR A 114 -18.95 -11.27 -6.56
CA THR A 114 -19.87 -11.25 -7.71
C THR A 114 -19.11 -11.12 -9.03
N ALA A 115 -17.92 -10.50 -9.00
CA ALA A 115 -16.95 -10.49 -10.08
C ALA A 115 -15.93 -11.63 -9.90
N THR A 116 -16.10 -12.70 -10.68
CA THR A 116 -15.26 -13.92 -10.58
C THR A 116 -13.79 -13.69 -10.94
N GLU A 117 -13.44 -12.57 -11.56
CA GLU A 117 -12.13 -12.36 -12.17
C GLU A 117 -11.01 -12.18 -11.14
N TRP A 118 -11.30 -11.54 -10.02
CA TRP A 118 -10.30 -11.37 -8.96
C TRP A 118 -10.19 -12.59 -8.05
N THR A 119 -11.10 -13.56 -8.14
CA THR A 119 -10.98 -14.82 -7.38
C THR A 119 -9.80 -15.66 -7.84
N ALA A 120 -9.35 -15.48 -9.08
CA ALA A 120 -8.14 -16.11 -9.62
C ALA A 120 -6.85 -15.68 -8.90
N LEU A 121 -6.88 -14.61 -8.09
CA LEU A 121 -5.76 -14.27 -7.19
C LEU A 121 -5.39 -15.45 -6.30
N GLU A 122 -6.36 -16.21 -5.79
CA GLU A 122 -6.13 -17.36 -4.91
C GLU A 122 -5.32 -18.49 -5.57
N GLN A 123 -5.20 -18.47 -6.90
CA GLN A 123 -4.44 -19.45 -7.67
C GLN A 123 -3.03 -18.96 -8.04
N LEU A 124 -2.68 -17.70 -7.71
CA LEU A 124 -1.37 -17.16 -8.05
C LEU A 124 -0.27 -17.77 -7.18
N VAL A 125 0.71 -18.36 -7.86
CA VAL A 125 2.01 -18.74 -7.30
C VAL A 125 2.94 -17.53 -7.38
N LEU A 126 3.62 -17.22 -6.28
CA LEU A 126 4.52 -16.08 -6.16
C LEU A 126 5.96 -16.57 -5.88
N PRO A 127 6.98 -15.79 -6.26
CA PRO A 127 6.91 -14.58 -7.10
C PRO A 127 6.59 -14.88 -8.57
N LEU A 128 6.14 -13.88 -9.33
CA LEU A 128 5.82 -14.02 -10.77
C LEU A 128 7.04 -13.89 -11.68
N GLU A 129 7.90 -12.91 -11.42
CA GLU A 129 8.96 -12.45 -12.32
C GLU A 129 10.36 -12.59 -11.69
N VAL A 130 10.46 -12.73 -10.37
CA VAL A 130 11.73 -12.81 -9.65
C VAL A 130 11.92 -14.15 -8.94
N LYS A 131 13.18 -14.50 -8.65
CA LYS A 131 13.49 -15.68 -7.82
C LYS A 131 13.32 -15.31 -6.34
N ALA A 132 12.56 -16.11 -5.59
CA ALA A 132 12.39 -15.93 -4.14
C ALA A 132 13.73 -15.81 -3.41
N SER A 133 14.67 -16.70 -3.70
CA SER A 133 16.04 -16.69 -3.14
C SER A 133 16.85 -15.42 -3.43
N SER A 134 16.51 -14.66 -4.48
CA SER A 134 17.12 -13.36 -4.69
C SER A 134 16.61 -12.33 -3.71
N CYS A 135 15.32 -12.36 -3.37
CA CYS A 135 14.70 -11.45 -2.41
C CYS A 135 15.10 -11.84 -0.98
N ASP A 136 15.16 -13.13 -0.65
CA ASP A 136 15.61 -13.60 0.67
C ASP A 136 17.04 -13.16 0.99
N ARG A 137 17.94 -13.18 -0.01
CA ARG A 137 19.32 -12.68 0.15
C ARG A 137 19.37 -11.19 0.42
N ILE A 138 18.60 -10.40 -0.34
CA ILE A 138 18.48 -8.95 -0.12
C ILE A 138 17.94 -8.69 1.29
N ALA A 139 16.84 -9.36 1.66
CA ALA A 139 16.22 -9.23 2.97
C ALA A 139 17.17 -9.57 4.12
N SER A 140 17.98 -10.63 3.98
CA SER A 140 18.96 -11.03 4.99
C SER A 140 20.05 -9.97 5.17
N CYS A 141 20.61 -9.45 4.07
CA CYS A 141 21.58 -8.36 4.11
C CYS A 141 21.00 -7.10 4.78
N LEU A 142 19.77 -6.72 4.42
CA LEU A 142 19.09 -5.57 5.03
C LEU A 142 18.84 -5.79 6.53
N ARG A 143 18.41 -6.99 6.92
CA ARG A 143 18.07 -7.32 8.31
C ARG A 143 19.27 -7.11 9.23
N ASP A 144 20.43 -7.66 8.86
CA ASP A 144 21.63 -7.59 9.68
C ASP A 144 22.06 -6.13 9.89
N ILE A 145 22.04 -5.32 8.83
CA ILE A 145 22.44 -3.91 8.89
C ILE A 145 21.43 -3.08 9.68
N LEU A 146 20.14 -3.22 9.39
CA LEU A 146 19.10 -2.44 10.06
C LEU A 146 19.02 -2.76 11.55
N GLN A 147 19.13 -4.04 11.93
CA GLN A 147 19.13 -4.45 13.33
C GLN A 147 20.33 -3.88 14.10
N GLN A 148 21.53 -3.87 13.52
CA GLN A 148 22.71 -3.23 14.11
C GLN A 148 22.53 -1.72 14.30
N GLN A 149 21.70 -1.08 13.49
CA GLN A 149 21.36 0.34 13.59
C GLN A 149 20.16 0.62 14.50
N GLY A 150 19.55 -0.41 15.10
CA GLY A 150 18.35 -0.28 15.93
C GLY A 150 17.09 0.02 15.13
N VAL A 151 17.01 -0.43 13.88
CA VAL A 151 15.85 -0.24 12.98
C VAL A 151 15.27 -1.60 12.61
N THR A 152 13.95 -1.75 12.70
CA THR A 152 13.24 -2.97 12.29
C THR A 152 12.00 -2.61 11.49
N LEU A 153 11.79 -3.28 10.35
CA LEU A 153 10.51 -3.25 9.65
C LEU A 153 9.55 -4.19 10.38
N GLU A 154 8.59 -3.62 11.11
CA GLU A 154 7.70 -4.35 12.00
C GLU A 154 6.48 -4.91 11.27
N CYS A 155 5.94 -4.16 10.32
CA CYS A 155 4.80 -4.62 9.54
C CYS A 155 4.74 -4.02 8.14
N LEU A 156 4.14 -4.79 7.23
CA LEU A 156 3.52 -4.29 6.01
C LEU A 156 2.03 -4.60 6.08
N ARG A 157 1.21 -3.63 5.71
CA ARG A 157 -0.24 -3.83 5.62
C ARG A 157 -0.80 -3.26 4.34
N ALA A 158 -1.91 -3.81 3.87
CA ALA A 158 -2.65 -3.24 2.75
C ALA A 158 -4.15 -3.57 2.82
N THR A 159 -4.95 -2.70 2.21
CA THR A 159 -6.40 -2.83 2.01
C THR A 159 -6.71 -2.58 0.55
N ALA A 160 -7.51 -3.44 -0.08
CA ALA A 160 -7.95 -3.27 -1.46
C ALA A 160 -9.47 -3.05 -1.52
N VAL A 161 -9.88 -1.92 -2.07
CA VAL A 161 -11.27 -1.57 -2.32
C VAL A 161 -11.58 -1.81 -3.80
N TYR A 162 -12.27 -2.92 -4.07
CA TYR A 162 -12.69 -3.32 -5.41
C TYR A 162 -13.91 -2.51 -5.90
N PRO A 163 -14.22 -2.53 -7.21
CA PRO A 163 -15.23 -1.64 -7.78
C PRO A 163 -16.62 -1.74 -7.15
N ALA A 164 -17.10 -2.95 -6.83
CA ALA A 164 -18.40 -3.13 -6.16
C ALA A 164 -18.42 -2.43 -4.78
N SER A 165 -17.47 -2.76 -3.90
CA SER A 165 -17.35 -2.11 -2.58
C SER A 165 -17.12 -0.60 -2.68
N PHE A 166 -16.33 -0.15 -3.66
CA PHE A 166 -16.11 1.27 -3.90
C PHE A 166 -17.42 1.99 -4.25
N ASN A 167 -18.20 1.40 -5.16
CA ASN A 167 -19.47 1.95 -5.61
C ASN A 167 -20.52 1.94 -4.49
N ALA A 168 -20.56 0.89 -3.65
CA ALA A 168 -21.43 0.84 -2.48
C ALA A 168 -21.11 1.96 -1.48
N MET A 169 -19.83 2.28 -1.27
CA MET A 169 -19.43 3.43 -0.45
C MET A 169 -19.88 4.77 -1.04
N LEU A 170 -19.86 4.92 -2.37
CA LEU A 170 -20.43 6.10 -3.04
C LEU A 170 -21.95 6.20 -2.81
N ASP A 171 -22.66 5.07 -2.84
CA ASP A 171 -24.12 5.03 -2.58
C ASP A 171 -24.46 5.43 -1.13
N CYS A 172 -23.53 5.22 -0.19
CA CYS A 172 -23.64 5.71 1.18
C CYS A 172 -23.31 7.21 1.34
N GLY A 173 -23.09 7.94 0.24
CA GLY A 173 -22.86 9.39 0.23
C GLY A 173 -21.40 9.81 0.38
N LEU A 174 -20.45 8.88 0.37
CA LEU A 174 -19.02 9.22 0.36
C LEU A 174 -18.60 9.67 -1.04
N ASN A 175 -17.66 10.61 -1.14
CA ASN A 175 -16.95 10.88 -2.40
C ASN A 175 -15.61 10.11 -2.43
N LYS A 176 -14.91 10.17 -3.57
CA LYS A 176 -13.61 9.48 -3.74
C LYS A 176 -12.57 9.87 -2.70
N SER A 177 -12.48 11.15 -2.35
CA SER A 177 -11.51 11.63 -1.35
C SER A 177 -11.84 11.12 0.04
N ASP A 178 -13.13 11.01 0.37
CA ASP A 178 -13.58 10.42 1.63
C ASP A 178 -13.27 8.93 1.68
N ILE A 179 -13.51 8.18 0.60
CA ILE A 179 -13.15 6.75 0.51
C ILE A 179 -11.64 6.56 0.70
N LEU A 180 -10.80 7.30 -0.02
CA LEU A 180 -9.35 7.23 0.13
C LEU A 180 -8.94 7.54 1.57
N SER A 181 -9.39 8.68 2.11
CA SER A 181 -9.00 9.11 3.45
C SER A 181 -9.48 8.15 4.53
N SER A 182 -10.72 7.66 4.41
CA SER A 182 -11.29 6.70 5.35
C SER A 182 -10.55 5.38 5.33
N THR A 183 -10.20 4.88 4.14
CA THR A 183 -9.42 3.63 3.99
C THR A 183 -8.02 3.78 4.59
N THR A 184 -7.31 4.86 4.27
CA THR A 184 -5.96 5.14 4.81
C THR A 184 -5.97 5.27 6.32
N LEU A 185 -6.89 6.07 6.88
CA LEU A 185 -6.90 6.34 8.31
C LEU A 185 -7.41 5.16 9.13
N SER A 186 -8.33 4.37 8.61
CA SER A 186 -8.75 3.12 9.26
C SER A 186 -7.60 2.11 9.31
N LEU A 187 -6.85 1.95 8.21
CA LEU A 187 -5.67 1.09 8.18
C LEU A 187 -4.61 1.56 9.17
N ALA A 188 -4.32 2.87 9.18
CA ALA A 188 -3.32 3.46 10.06
C ALA A 188 -3.72 3.35 11.55
N ALA A 189 -4.99 3.61 11.88
CA ALA A 189 -5.51 3.44 13.24
C ALA A 189 -5.41 1.99 13.71
N THR A 190 -5.75 1.03 12.84
CA THR A 190 -5.63 -0.41 13.13
C THR A 190 -4.19 -0.79 13.47
N ILE A 191 -3.21 -0.36 12.65
CA ILE A 191 -1.79 -0.63 12.91
C ILE A 191 -1.34 -0.03 14.24
N CYS A 192 -1.73 1.21 14.53
CA CYS A 192 -1.43 1.84 15.82
C CYS A 192 -1.98 1.04 17.00
N GLN A 193 -3.19 0.48 16.89
CA GLN A 193 -3.79 -0.37 17.92
C GLN A 193 -3.08 -1.71 18.05
N GLU A 194 -2.75 -2.38 16.94
CA GLU A 194 -1.98 -3.63 16.91
C GLU A 194 -0.64 -3.46 17.63
N ILE A 195 0.14 -2.45 17.24
CA ILE A 195 1.45 -2.17 17.84
C ILE A 195 1.31 -1.91 19.34
N ARG A 196 0.34 -1.09 19.76
CA ARG A 196 0.10 -0.84 21.19
C ARG A 196 -0.26 -2.08 21.98
N SER A 197 -1.13 -2.93 21.44
CA SER A 197 -1.53 -4.17 22.12
C SER A 197 -0.39 -5.18 22.26
N SER A 198 0.64 -5.07 21.41
CA SER A 198 1.84 -5.91 21.46
C SER A 198 2.95 -5.40 22.40
N THR A 199 2.91 -4.13 22.83
CA THR A 199 3.93 -3.52 23.69
C THR A 199 3.48 -3.57 25.17
N PRO A 200 4.11 -4.37 26.06
CA PRO A 200 3.71 -4.51 27.47
C PRO A 200 4.11 -3.33 28.38
N SER A 201 4.44 -2.16 27.84
CA SER A 201 4.96 -1.01 28.58
C SER A 201 3.85 -0.07 29.05
N ASP A 202 3.94 0.40 30.29
CA ASP A 202 3.06 1.45 30.84
C ASP A 202 3.24 2.82 30.16
N ALA A 203 4.39 3.03 29.48
CA ALA A 203 4.66 4.25 28.72
C ALA A 203 4.28 4.08 27.25
N LEU A 204 3.50 5.03 26.73
CA LEU A 204 3.13 5.10 25.32
C LEU A 204 4.36 5.38 24.43
N GLU A 205 4.67 4.44 23.54
CA GLU A 205 5.67 4.66 22.51
C GLU A 205 5.18 5.72 21.51
N PRO A 206 5.96 6.77 21.22
CA PRO A 206 5.58 7.77 20.23
C PRO A 206 5.42 7.17 18.84
N ILE A 207 4.36 7.57 18.13
CA ILE A 207 4.09 7.15 16.75
C ILE A 207 4.16 8.38 15.83
N LEU A 208 4.98 8.28 14.80
CA LEU A 208 5.04 9.22 13.68
C LEU A 208 4.37 8.58 12.47
N LEU A 209 3.34 9.24 11.94
CA LEU A 209 2.55 8.73 10.82
C LEU A 209 2.72 9.69 9.64
N TRP A 210 3.25 9.19 8.53
CA TRP A 210 3.55 9.94 7.33
C TRP A 210 2.68 9.44 6.17
N CYS A 211 1.85 10.32 5.63
CA CYS A 211 0.99 10.04 4.49
C CYS A 211 1.42 10.90 3.31
N ASP A 212 1.35 10.36 2.09
CA ASP A 212 1.18 11.23 0.94
C ASP A 212 -0.19 11.94 1.04
N ARG A 213 -0.32 13.07 0.36
CA ARG A 213 -1.52 13.89 0.45
C ARG A 213 -2.68 13.27 -0.33
N HIS A 214 -3.85 13.17 0.31
CA HIS A 214 -5.05 12.65 -0.33
C HIS A 214 -5.72 13.67 -1.29
N GLY A 215 -5.21 13.72 -2.52
CA GLY A 215 -5.73 14.60 -3.56
C GLY A 215 -5.68 16.09 -3.16
N GLY A 216 -6.79 16.81 -3.34
CA GLY A 216 -6.87 18.24 -3.03
C GLY A 216 -7.08 18.59 -1.54
N ARG A 217 -7.17 17.59 -0.65
CA ARG A 217 -7.52 17.82 0.76
C ARG A 217 -6.38 18.48 1.53
N LYS A 218 -6.71 19.54 2.27
CA LYS A 218 -5.78 20.33 3.08
C LYS A 218 -6.01 20.24 4.58
N SER A 219 -7.21 19.84 5.01
CA SER A 219 -7.54 19.66 6.43
C SER A 219 -8.06 18.27 6.72
N TYR A 220 -7.57 17.68 7.81
CA TYR A 220 -7.80 16.30 8.21
C TYR A 220 -8.29 16.16 9.66
N ALA A 221 -8.38 17.25 10.44
CA ALA A 221 -8.63 17.19 11.88
C ALA A 221 -9.90 16.41 12.27
N SER A 222 -11.02 16.62 11.55
CA SER A 222 -12.27 15.89 11.80
C SER A 222 -12.17 14.40 11.48
N LEU A 223 -11.52 14.06 10.36
CA LEU A 223 -11.26 12.66 9.98
C LEU A 223 -10.36 11.97 11.00
N LEU A 224 -9.31 12.63 11.45
CA LEU A 224 -8.42 12.11 12.48
C LEU A 224 -9.15 11.88 13.80
N SER A 225 -10.00 12.83 14.22
CA SER A 225 -10.81 12.68 15.42
C SER A 225 -11.72 11.45 15.33
N HIS A 226 -12.37 11.25 14.19
CA HIS A 226 -13.24 10.10 13.96
C HIS A 226 -12.49 8.76 13.92
N HIS A 227 -11.45 8.64 13.09
CA HIS A 227 -10.77 7.36 12.86
C HIS A 227 -9.89 6.90 14.02
N PHE A 228 -9.33 7.83 14.79
CA PHE A 228 -8.52 7.51 15.96
C PHE A 228 -9.31 7.52 17.26
N ASP A 229 -10.64 7.76 17.22
CA ASP A 229 -11.47 7.95 18.41
C ASP A 229 -10.84 8.98 19.38
N ALA A 230 -10.46 10.13 18.82
CA ALA A 230 -9.70 11.15 19.53
C ALA A 230 -10.58 12.38 19.81
N ALA A 231 -10.82 12.66 21.09
CA ALA A 231 -11.59 13.83 21.52
C ALA A 231 -10.92 15.16 21.13
N ILE A 232 -9.58 15.20 21.13
CA ILE A 232 -8.80 16.39 20.80
C ILE A 232 -7.74 16.04 19.76
N VAL A 233 -7.79 16.73 18.63
CA VAL A 233 -6.75 16.74 17.60
C VAL A 233 -6.19 18.16 17.50
N SER A 234 -4.93 18.34 17.87
CA SER A 234 -4.26 19.63 17.76
C SER A 234 -3.69 19.81 16.36
N ILE A 235 -4.06 20.91 15.70
CA ILE A 235 -3.46 21.32 14.44
C ILE A 235 -2.10 21.95 14.74
N LEU A 236 -1.02 21.38 14.22
CA LEU A 236 0.33 21.91 14.39
C LEU A 236 0.71 22.81 13.21
N VAL A 237 0.43 22.36 11.99
CA VAL A 237 0.77 23.03 10.74
C VAL A 237 -0.30 22.72 9.69
N GLU A 238 -0.76 23.71 8.93
CA GLU A 238 -1.54 23.51 7.70
C GLU A 238 -1.05 24.48 6.62
N THR A 239 -0.38 23.94 5.60
CA THR A 239 0.17 24.72 4.47
C THR A 239 -0.19 24.09 3.14
N ALA A 240 0.18 24.78 2.05
CA ALA A 240 -0.01 24.29 0.70
C ALA A 240 0.77 23.00 0.40
N SER A 241 1.80 22.64 1.17
CA SER A 241 2.62 21.43 0.93
C SER A 241 2.56 20.41 2.05
N CYS A 242 2.12 20.78 3.25
CA CYS A 242 2.13 19.90 4.42
C CYS A 242 0.98 20.23 5.40
N SER A 243 0.34 19.20 5.97
CA SER A 243 -0.60 19.33 7.09
C SER A 243 -0.19 18.39 8.21
N THR A 244 0.12 18.92 9.39
CA THR A 244 0.61 18.15 10.56
C THR A 244 -0.34 18.32 11.75
N TYR A 245 -0.64 17.21 12.41
CA TYR A 245 -1.54 17.13 13.55
C TYR A 245 -0.92 16.32 14.69
N SER A 246 -1.41 16.54 15.91
CA SER A 246 -1.05 15.80 17.10
C SER A 246 -2.28 15.24 17.80
N ILE A 247 -2.25 13.96 18.15
CA ILE A 247 -3.22 13.30 19.02
C ILE A 247 -2.50 13.00 20.34
N GLY A 248 -2.51 13.98 21.24
CA GLY A 248 -1.69 13.96 22.46
C GLY A 248 -2.00 12.79 23.40
N SER A 249 -3.28 12.45 23.57
CA SER A 249 -3.73 11.32 24.40
C SER A 249 -3.21 9.96 23.94
N GLN A 250 -2.68 9.91 22.72
CA GLN A 250 -2.25 8.71 22.03
C GLN A 250 -0.77 8.78 21.62
N ALA A 251 -0.06 9.86 21.95
CA ALA A 251 1.32 10.10 21.51
C ALA A 251 1.53 9.93 19.98
N ILE A 252 0.53 10.29 19.16
CA ILE A 252 0.61 10.19 17.70
C ILE A 252 0.83 11.59 17.10
N ARG A 253 1.81 11.71 16.21
CA ARG A 253 1.94 12.84 15.28
C ARG A 253 1.72 12.36 13.86
N ILE A 254 0.81 13.02 13.14
CA ILE A 254 0.40 12.63 11.79
C ILE A 254 0.73 13.77 10.83
N GLU A 255 1.36 13.46 9.71
CA GLU A 255 1.77 14.39 8.68
C GLU A 255 1.25 13.95 7.31
N PHE A 256 0.58 14.84 6.60
CA PHE A 256 0.17 14.68 5.20
C PHE A 256 0.96 15.65 4.34
N SER A 257 1.86 15.15 3.51
CA SER A 257 2.78 15.96 2.73
C SER A 257 2.67 15.65 1.25
N VAL A 258 2.82 16.67 0.40
CA VAL A 258 2.92 16.48 -1.05
C VAL A 258 4.28 15.84 -1.36
N GLY A 259 4.29 14.74 -2.08
CA GLY A 259 5.54 14.04 -2.38
C GLY A 259 6.03 13.23 -1.18
N GLY A 260 5.09 12.72 -0.37
CA GLY A 260 5.39 11.94 0.84
C GLY A 260 6.28 10.72 0.54
N GLU A 261 6.17 10.16 -0.67
CA GLU A 261 6.94 9.04 -1.20
C GLU A 261 8.46 9.32 -1.30
N SER A 262 8.89 10.56 -1.11
CA SER A 262 10.32 10.87 -0.90
C SER A 262 10.89 10.20 0.36
N ARG A 263 10.04 9.83 1.33
CA ARG A 263 10.41 9.08 2.54
C ARG A 263 10.22 7.58 2.29
N ILE A 264 11.23 6.78 2.63
CA ILE A 264 11.21 5.33 2.35
C ILE A 264 10.01 4.59 2.95
N PRO A 265 9.52 4.88 4.18
CA PRO A 265 8.29 4.24 4.67
C PRO A 265 7.07 4.47 3.77
N VAL A 266 6.93 5.67 3.21
CA VAL A 266 5.84 6.01 2.30
C VAL A 266 6.09 5.40 0.92
N ALA A 267 7.34 5.45 0.42
CA ALA A 267 7.72 4.80 -0.83
C ALA A 267 7.43 3.29 -0.82
N LEU A 268 7.78 2.61 0.27
CA LEU A 268 7.54 1.17 0.42
C LEU A 268 6.04 0.85 0.51
N ALA A 269 5.24 1.70 1.18
CA ALA A 269 3.79 1.61 1.14
C ALA A 269 3.27 1.77 -0.31
N SER A 270 3.73 2.80 -1.03
CA SER A 270 3.38 3.05 -2.44
C SER A 270 3.65 1.83 -3.32
N MET A 271 4.86 1.27 -3.20
CA MET A 271 5.27 0.09 -3.94
C MET A 271 4.40 -1.12 -3.58
N THR A 272 4.08 -1.32 -2.31
CA THR A 272 3.23 -2.42 -1.84
C THR A 272 1.82 -2.30 -2.41
N ALA A 273 1.21 -1.11 -2.33
CA ALA A 273 -0.10 -0.84 -2.92
C ALA A 273 -0.09 -1.07 -4.43
N LYS A 274 0.95 -0.58 -5.12
CA LYS A 274 1.11 -0.76 -6.56
C LYS A 274 1.27 -2.23 -6.93
N TYR A 275 2.08 -3.00 -6.20
CA TYR A 275 2.30 -4.42 -6.48
C TYR A 275 1.01 -5.23 -6.33
N VAL A 276 0.31 -5.07 -5.21
CA VAL A 276 -1.00 -5.71 -4.98
C VAL A 276 -1.97 -5.35 -6.10
N ARG A 277 -2.03 -4.07 -6.49
CA ARG A 277 -2.90 -3.64 -7.60
C ARG A 277 -2.52 -4.30 -8.92
N GLU A 278 -1.24 -4.38 -9.27
CA GLU A 278 -0.80 -5.02 -10.51
C GLU A 278 -1.09 -6.52 -10.51
N LEU A 279 -0.99 -7.21 -9.37
CA LEU A 279 -1.45 -8.60 -9.24
C LEU A 279 -2.95 -8.71 -9.52
N SER A 280 -3.78 -7.87 -8.91
CA SER A 280 -5.23 -7.83 -9.18
C SER A 280 -5.55 -7.53 -10.65
N MET A 281 -4.82 -6.62 -11.28
CA MET A 281 -4.99 -6.29 -12.69
C MET A 281 -4.48 -7.39 -13.62
N SER A 282 -3.46 -8.15 -13.23
CA SER A 282 -2.92 -9.26 -14.04
C SER A 282 -3.95 -10.37 -14.20
N VAL A 283 -4.56 -10.83 -13.10
CA VAL A 283 -5.59 -11.87 -13.13
C VAL A 283 -6.86 -11.39 -13.81
N PHE A 284 -7.23 -10.12 -13.62
CA PHE A 284 -8.34 -9.50 -14.31
C PHE A 284 -8.14 -9.54 -15.83
N ASN A 285 -6.99 -9.06 -16.31
CA ASN A 285 -6.70 -9.05 -17.74
C ASN A 285 -6.63 -10.46 -18.32
N ALA A 286 -6.03 -11.42 -17.61
CA ALA A 286 -5.97 -12.82 -18.03
C ALA A 286 -7.37 -13.46 -18.16
N ALA A 287 -8.23 -13.25 -17.14
CA ALA A 287 -9.58 -13.80 -17.11
C ALA A 287 -10.44 -13.26 -18.28
N TRP A 288 -10.30 -11.99 -18.63
CA TRP A 288 -11.05 -11.41 -19.75
C TRP A 288 -10.45 -11.73 -21.12
N ALA A 289 -9.12 -11.82 -21.23
CA ALA A 289 -8.47 -12.26 -22.47
C ALA A 289 -8.85 -13.71 -22.85
N ALA A 290 -9.09 -14.57 -21.85
CA ALA A 290 -9.59 -15.93 -22.08
C ALA A 290 -11.03 -15.96 -22.66
N ARG A 291 -11.83 -14.91 -22.40
CA ARG A 291 -13.22 -14.79 -22.90
C ARG A 291 -13.29 -14.06 -24.25
N VAL A 292 -12.38 -13.14 -24.51
CA VAL A 292 -12.36 -12.30 -25.71
C VAL A 292 -11.01 -12.41 -26.40
N PRO A 293 -10.88 -13.27 -27.43
CA PRO A 293 -9.65 -13.40 -28.20
C PRO A 293 -9.18 -12.05 -28.77
N GLY A 294 -7.91 -11.71 -28.53
CA GLY A 294 -7.32 -10.45 -29.00
C GLY A 294 -7.65 -9.21 -28.15
N LEU A 295 -8.36 -9.36 -27.02
CA LEU A 295 -8.61 -8.26 -26.10
C LEU A 295 -7.30 -7.72 -25.53
N LYS A 296 -7.05 -6.43 -25.77
CA LYS A 296 -5.84 -5.76 -25.27
C LYS A 296 -5.96 -5.49 -23.77
N PRO A 297 -4.90 -5.73 -22.97
CA PRO A 297 -4.94 -5.48 -21.53
C PRO A 297 -5.14 -4.01 -21.22
N THR A 298 -5.67 -3.73 -20.03
CA THR A 298 -5.93 -2.39 -19.50
C THR A 298 -5.19 -2.18 -18.18
N ALA A 299 -4.66 -0.97 -17.99
CA ALA A 299 -4.19 -0.45 -16.70
C ALA A 299 -5.36 0.14 -15.87
N GLY A 300 -6.50 0.40 -16.53
CA GLY A 300 -7.75 0.81 -15.92
C GLY A 300 -7.98 2.32 -15.83
N TYR A 301 -7.08 3.15 -16.36
CA TYR A 301 -7.25 4.61 -16.39
C TYR A 301 -8.35 5.01 -17.38
N PRO A 302 -8.96 6.20 -17.23
CA PRO A 302 -10.18 6.54 -17.96
C PRO A 302 -10.12 6.28 -19.48
N THR A 303 -9.04 6.71 -20.15
CA THR A 303 -8.90 6.54 -21.60
C THR A 303 -8.76 5.07 -22.03
N ASP A 304 -7.90 4.29 -21.37
CA ASP A 304 -7.68 2.89 -21.75
C ASP A 304 -8.79 1.96 -21.25
N ALA A 305 -9.43 2.30 -20.12
CA ALA A 305 -10.60 1.61 -19.58
C ALA A 305 -11.83 1.77 -20.48
N ILE A 306 -12.08 2.96 -21.03
CA ILE A 306 -13.19 3.18 -22.00
C ILE A 306 -13.00 2.29 -23.23
N ARG A 307 -11.78 2.26 -23.78
CA ARG A 307 -11.43 1.36 -24.90
C ARG A 307 -11.67 -0.09 -24.52
N TRP A 308 -11.11 -0.53 -23.40
CA TRP A 308 -11.26 -1.91 -22.93
C TRP A 308 -12.73 -2.30 -22.76
N ARG A 309 -13.54 -1.43 -22.15
CA ARG A 309 -14.97 -1.68 -21.92
C ARG A 309 -15.75 -1.81 -23.23
N ARG A 310 -15.43 -1.00 -24.24
CA ARG A 310 -16.03 -1.11 -25.57
C ARG A 310 -15.67 -2.47 -26.20
N ASP A 311 -14.41 -2.85 -26.15
CA ASP A 311 -13.91 -4.05 -26.79
C ASP A 311 -14.39 -5.33 -26.06
N ALA A 312 -14.65 -5.27 -24.75
CA ALA A 312 -15.17 -6.38 -23.93
C ALA A 312 -16.71 -6.42 -23.82
N LYS A 313 -17.44 -5.49 -24.46
CA LYS A 313 -18.88 -5.25 -24.25
C LYS A 313 -19.74 -6.51 -24.39
N GLU A 314 -19.52 -7.29 -25.44
CA GLU A 314 -20.31 -8.49 -25.73
C GLU A 314 -20.08 -9.57 -24.68
N ALA A 315 -18.83 -9.78 -24.26
CA ALA A 315 -18.49 -10.74 -23.22
C ALA A 315 -19.00 -10.33 -21.84
N ILE A 316 -18.98 -9.03 -21.51
CA ILE A 316 -19.58 -8.52 -20.26
C ILE A 316 -21.09 -8.82 -20.25
N SER A 317 -21.78 -8.59 -21.36
CA SER A 317 -23.20 -8.90 -21.49
C SER A 317 -23.48 -10.39 -21.40
N ALA A 318 -22.65 -11.22 -22.03
CA ALA A 318 -22.81 -12.68 -22.04
C ALA A 318 -22.53 -13.31 -20.66
N ALA A 319 -21.67 -12.68 -19.85
CA ALA A 319 -21.38 -13.10 -18.49
C ALA A 319 -22.45 -12.62 -17.48
N GLU A 320 -23.47 -11.87 -17.94
CA GLU A 320 -24.54 -11.28 -17.10
C GLU A 320 -24.01 -10.45 -15.93
N MET A 321 -22.83 -9.84 -16.12
CA MET A 321 -22.14 -9.15 -15.04
C MET A 321 -22.62 -7.71 -14.90
N PRO A 322 -23.01 -7.26 -13.69
CA PRO A 322 -23.30 -5.86 -13.44
C PRO A 322 -22.05 -5.02 -13.72
N ILE A 323 -22.16 -3.99 -14.57
CA ILE A 323 -21.00 -3.16 -14.92
C ILE A 323 -20.36 -2.50 -13.68
N ASP A 324 -21.17 -2.17 -12.68
CA ASP A 324 -20.73 -1.57 -11.41
C ASP A 324 -19.86 -2.52 -10.57
N SER A 325 -19.85 -3.83 -10.86
CA SER A 325 -18.91 -4.78 -10.25
C SER A 325 -17.51 -4.70 -10.84
N LEU A 326 -17.38 -4.18 -12.06
CA LEU A 326 -16.11 -4.05 -12.80
C LEU A 326 -15.60 -2.60 -12.82
N TRP A 327 -16.53 -1.65 -12.79
CA TRP A 327 -16.29 -0.23 -13.09
C TRP A 327 -16.61 0.67 -11.90
N ARG A 328 -15.60 1.37 -11.37
CA ARG A 328 -15.79 2.42 -10.37
C ARG A 328 -16.42 3.67 -10.99
N ARG A 329 -17.52 4.11 -10.40
CA ARG A 329 -18.20 5.36 -10.74
C ARG A 329 -17.35 6.56 -10.32
N VAL A 330 -17.61 7.69 -10.95
CA VAL A 330 -16.89 8.94 -10.72
C VAL A 330 -17.69 9.86 -9.83
#